data_AF-A0A183UXD0-F1
#
_entry.id   AF-A0A183UXD0-F1
#
_cell.length_a   1.000
_cell.length_b   1.000
_cell.length_c   1.000
_cell.angle_alpha   90.00
_cell.angle_beta   90.00
_cell.angle_gamma   90.00
#
_symmetry.space_group_name_H-M   'P 1'
#
loop_
_entity.id
_entity.type
_entity.pdbx_description
1 polymer ?
#
loop_
_entity_poly.entity_id
_entity_poly.type
_entity_poly.pdbx_seq_one_letter_code
_entity_poly.pdbx_strand_id
1 'polypeptide(L)'
;MQILNNIEEWTNDTVDFWRMPRRVGDFADLSIHSFNENGIVQFLQQNNFSYMVTIDNLQNVLEKELHERDEREMFMCGNDAATIDTEAYHSFDEIECYLAAVNSKYSASTQIIHIGKSFEKRNLTVIKIGDGNSKAMAAFLNGGIHGREWLTVATTVYIINELTENADRYRHILDKMDIYVMPVLNPDGYSYTWTTNRMWRKTRSGPHNGCYGVDLNRNWDFKWLASGSSSFSCSFVYAGPSAFSEPESRYLAEFLSANNETIRAYFDIHAYGEFMMFPYGYAPVLPENYILLVR
;
A
#
# COMPACT_ATOMS: atom_id res chain seq x y z
N MET A 1 11.70 14.45 19.42
CA MET A 1 10.71 14.43 18.32
C MET A 1 10.78 15.69 17.48
N GLN A 2 10.56 16.90 18.02
CA GLN A 2 10.66 18.16 17.24
C GLN A 2 11.98 18.32 16.46
N ILE A 3 13.11 17.91 17.03
CA ILE A 3 14.44 17.99 16.38
C ILE A 3 14.53 17.13 15.11
N LEU A 4 13.91 15.93 15.08
CA LEU A 4 13.90 15.06 13.91
C LEU A 4 12.85 15.49 12.87
N ASN A 5 11.70 16.03 13.33
CA ASN A 5 10.66 16.53 12.43
C ASN A 5 11.15 17.69 11.55
N ASN A 6 12.12 18.47 12.03
CA ASN A 6 12.72 19.56 11.26
C ASN A 6 13.67 19.05 10.16
N ILE A 7 14.13 17.79 10.21
CA ILE A 7 15.04 17.24 9.19
C ILE A 7 14.33 17.15 7.84
N GLU A 8 13.06 16.72 7.80
CA GLU A 8 12.31 16.55 6.54
C GLU A 8 12.18 17.89 5.78
N GLU A 9 11.91 18.98 6.49
CA GLU A 9 11.80 20.33 5.90
C GLU A 9 13.16 20.90 5.45
N TRP A 10 14.25 20.53 6.13
CA TRP A 10 15.58 21.08 5.87
C TRP A 10 16.33 20.35 4.75
N THR A 11 15.95 19.10 4.48
CA THR A 11 16.76 18.20 3.65
C THR A 11 16.31 18.13 2.20
N ASN A 12 15.23 18.79 1.79
CA ASN A 12 14.81 18.93 0.38
C ASN A 12 14.89 17.60 -0.41
N ASP A 13 14.20 16.57 0.10
CA ASP A 13 14.09 15.19 -0.46
C ASP A 13 15.34 14.32 -0.39
N THR A 14 16.32 14.69 0.43
CA THR A 14 17.59 13.93 0.56
C THR A 14 17.62 12.99 1.75
N VAL A 15 16.58 13.07 2.59
CA VAL A 15 16.28 12.13 3.67
C VAL A 15 14.84 11.67 3.48
N ASP A 16 14.64 10.36 3.39
CA ASP A 16 13.32 9.74 3.30
C ASP A 16 13.08 8.93 4.57
N PHE A 17 12.05 9.33 5.32
CA PHE A 17 11.63 8.62 6.53
C PHE A 17 10.82 7.39 6.13
N TRP A 18 11.42 6.22 6.38
CA TRP A 18 10.75 4.94 6.23
C TRP A 18 9.89 4.64 7.46
N ARG A 19 10.37 5.04 8.63
CA ARG A 19 9.62 4.99 9.89
C ARG A 19 9.86 6.24 10.70
N MET A 20 8.76 6.93 11.04
CA MET A 20 8.78 8.05 11.97
C MET A 20 8.77 7.57 13.43
N PRO A 21 9.51 8.24 14.33
CA PRO A 21 9.47 7.93 15.76
C PRO A 21 8.15 8.41 16.37
N ARG A 22 7.49 7.56 17.17
CA ARG A 22 6.16 7.88 17.73
C ARG A 22 6.21 8.48 19.14
N ARG A 23 7.28 8.19 19.87
CA ARG A 23 7.49 8.63 21.25
C ARG A 23 8.98 8.69 21.57
N VAL A 24 9.32 9.34 22.68
CA VAL A 24 10.69 9.34 23.19
C VAL A 24 11.12 7.90 23.50
N GLY A 25 12.30 7.51 23.04
CA GLY A 25 12.83 6.14 23.15
C GLY A 25 12.37 5.17 22.06
N ASP A 26 11.58 5.61 21.08
CA ASP A 26 11.32 4.86 19.84
C ASP A 26 12.47 5.07 18.83
N PHE A 27 12.55 4.18 17.84
CA PHE A 27 13.50 4.29 16.73
C PHE A 27 12.85 4.96 15.51
N ALA A 28 13.68 5.61 14.70
CA ALA A 28 13.33 6.13 13.40
C ALA A 28 14.22 5.45 12.36
N ASP A 29 13.64 5.08 11.22
CA ASP A 29 14.36 4.52 10.09
C ASP A 29 14.34 5.54 8.97
N LEU A 30 15.52 5.86 8.46
CA LEU A 30 15.72 6.91 7.47
C LEU A 30 16.72 6.44 6.43
N SER A 31 16.36 6.61 5.16
CA SER A 31 17.32 6.52 4.07
C SER A 31 17.89 7.91 3.82
N ILE A 32 19.20 7.97 3.61
CA ILE A 32 19.94 9.22 3.43
C ILE A 32 20.64 9.15 2.09
N HIS A 33 20.45 10.15 1.25
CA HIS A 33 21.21 10.24 0.00
C HIS A 33 22.70 10.43 0.33
N SER A 34 23.57 9.69 -0.36
CA SER A 34 25.02 9.71 -0.18
C SER A 34 25.66 11.11 -0.11
N PHE A 35 25.13 12.10 -0.85
CA PHE A 35 25.69 13.46 -0.81
C PHE A 35 25.48 14.18 0.53
N ASN A 36 24.46 13.77 1.30
CA ASN A 36 24.09 14.36 2.59
C ASN A 36 24.44 13.47 3.78
N GLU A 37 25.04 12.30 3.57
CA GLU A 37 25.44 11.37 4.63
C GLU A 37 26.26 12.06 5.73
N ASN A 38 27.34 12.75 5.35
CA ASN A 38 28.20 13.45 6.30
C ASN A 38 27.45 14.52 7.12
N GLY A 39 26.56 15.28 6.48
CA GLY A 39 25.77 16.32 7.15
C GLY A 39 24.80 15.73 8.16
N ILE A 40 24.10 14.64 7.80
CA ILE A 40 23.17 13.96 8.71
C ILE A 40 23.91 13.28 9.85
N VAL A 41 25.04 12.60 9.59
CA VAL A 41 25.85 11.96 10.63
C VAL A 41 26.37 13.00 11.63
N GLN A 42 26.88 14.14 11.16
CA GLN A 42 27.30 15.23 12.04
C GLN A 42 26.13 15.78 12.87
N PHE A 43 24.96 15.98 12.25
CA PHE A 43 23.76 16.41 12.97
C PHE A 43 23.37 15.43 14.08
N LEU A 44 23.37 14.12 13.79
CA LEU A 44 23.04 13.09 14.77
C LEU A 44 24.02 13.10 15.95
N GLN A 45 25.33 13.20 15.67
CA GLN A 45 26.37 13.28 16.68
C GLN A 45 26.25 14.54 17.55
N GLN A 46 26.05 15.72 16.95
CA GLN A 46 25.91 16.99 17.67
C GLN A 46 24.70 17.03 18.60
N ASN A 47 23.64 16.30 18.26
CA ASN A 47 22.42 16.20 19.04
C ASN A 47 22.36 14.95 19.94
N ASN A 48 23.48 14.21 20.08
CA ASN A 48 23.60 13.00 20.89
C ASN A 48 22.56 11.90 20.53
N PHE A 49 22.21 11.77 19.25
CA PHE A 49 21.42 10.63 18.78
C PHE A 49 22.33 9.41 18.58
N SER A 50 21.96 8.29 19.20
CA SER A 50 22.53 6.99 18.84
C SER A 50 21.96 6.53 17.50
N TYR A 51 22.80 6.01 16.61
CA TYR A 51 22.40 5.49 15.32
C TYR A 51 23.19 4.23 14.97
N MET A 52 22.65 3.44 14.04
CA MET A 52 23.31 2.30 13.43
C MET A 52 22.99 2.28 11.94
N VAL A 53 23.94 1.82 11.12
CA VAL A 53 23.71 1.61 9.70
C VAL A 53 23.12 0.21 9.52
N THR A 54 21.90 0.14 8.98
CA THR A 54 21.19 -1.13 8.74
C THR A 54 21.35 -1.63 7.31
N ILE A 55 21.48 -0.70 6.35
CA ILE A 55 21.73 -0.97 4.94
C ILE A 55 22.86 -0.04 4.50
N ASP A 56 24.05 -0.61 4.30
CA ASP A 56 25.24 0.17 3.93
C ASP A 56 25.10 0.82 2.54
N ASN A 57 24.50 0.10 1.59
CA ASN A 57 24.28 0.60 0.24
C ASN A 57 22.93 0.12 -0.30
N LEU A 58 21.95 1.03 -0.28
CA LEU A 58 20.62 0.77 -0.80
C LEU A 58 20.63 0.41 -2.30
N GLN A 59 21.54 1.01 -3.08
CA GLN A 59 21.63 0.75 -4.51
C GLN A 59 21.94 -0.74 -4.80
N ASN A 60 22.81 -1.38 -4.00
CA ASN A 60 23.12 -2.80 -4.16
C ASN A 60 21.89 -3.69 -3.93
N VAL A 61 21.04 -3.32 -2.96
CA VAL A 61 19.79 -4.04 -2.67
C VAL A 61 18.83 -3.90 -3.85
N LEU A 62 18.70 -2.69 -4.40
CA LEU A 62 17.84 -2.41 -5.54
C LEU A 62 18.33 -3.09 -6.82
N GLU A 63 19.64 -3.10 -7.08
CA GLU A 63 20.22 -3.78 -8.24
C GLU A 63 20.01 -5.29 -8.19
N LYS A 64 20.09 -5.89 -6.99
CA LYS A 64 19.76 -7.30 -6.81
C LYS A 64 18.28 -7.57 -7.12
N GLU A 65 17.37 -6.75 -6.59
CA GLU A 65 15.92 -6.87 -6.89
C GLU A 65 15.63 -6.70 -8.38
N LEU A 66 16.25 -5.72 -9.04
CA LEU A 66 16.12 -5.49 -10.47
C LEU A 66 16.63 -6.67 -11.29
N HIS A 67 17.76 -7.27 -10.89
CA HIS A 67 18.31 -8.44 -11.56
C HIS A 67 17.38 -9.65 -11.45
N GLU A 68 16.89 -9.98 -10.24
CA GLU A 68 15.93 -11.06 -10.02
C GLU A 68 14.64 -10.85 -10.83
N ARG A 69 14.18 -9.59 -10.93
CA ARG A 69 13.02 -9.20 -11.73
C ARG A 69 13.24 -9.31 -13.24
N ASP A 70 14.43 -9.01 -13.73
CA ASP A 70 14.71 -9.03 -15.17
C ASP A 70 15.00 -10.46 -15.68
N GLU A 71 15.40 -11.38 -14.79
CA GLU A 71 15.63 -12.79 -15.12
C GLU A 71 14.38 -13.67 -15.06
N ARG A 72 13.34 -13.26 -14.32
CA ARG A 72 12.11 -14.05 -14.21
C ARG A 72 11.28 -14.02 -15.49
N GLU A 73 10.46 -15.05 -15.65
CA GLU A 73 9.43 -15.07 -16.69
C GLU A 73 8.33 -14.07 -16.34
N MET A 74 7.94 -13.23 -17.31
CA MET A 74 6.84 -12.27 -17.15
C MET A 74 5.50 -12.96 -17.33
N PHE A 75 4.54 -12.63 -16.46
CA PHE A 75 3.17 -13.13 -16.60
C PHE A 75 2.41 -12.34 -17.67
N MET A 76 2.10 -12.97 -18.79
CA MET A 76 1.45 -12.35 -19.93
C MET A 76 -0.06 -12.64 -19.95
N CYS A 77 -0.83 -11.69 -20.45
CA CYS A 77 -2.26 -11.89 -20.71
C CYS A 77 -2.48 -13.12 -21.60
N GLY A 78 -3.31 -14.06 -21.13
CA GLY A 78 -3.55 -15.34 -21.78
C GLY A 78 -2.78 -16.52 -21.19
N ASN A 79 -1.85 -16.28 -20.26
CA ASN A 79 -1.29 -17.35 -19.43
C ASN A 79 -2.36 -17.98 -18.53
N ASP A 80 -2.11 -19.22 -18.10
CA ASP A 80 -2.95 -19.90 -17.11
C ASP A 80 -2.71 -19.26 -15.73
N ALA A 81 -3.78 -19.00 -14.98
CA ALA A 81 -3.67 -18.43 -13.64
C ALA A 81 -2.78 -19.27 -12.69
N ALA A 82 -2.65 -20.57 -12.92
CA ALA A 82 -1.80 -21.46 -12.12
C ALA A 82 -0.29 -21.22 -12.33
N THR A 83 0.13 -20.53 -13.39
CA THR A 83 1.55 -20.32 -13.70
C THR A 83 2.10 -19.03 -13.13
N ILE A 84 1.31 -18.25 -12.38
CA ILE A 84 1.84 -17.07 -11.69
C ILE A 84 2.89 -17.51 -10.66
N ASP A 85 4.06 -16.88 -10.69
CA ASP A 85 5.07 -17.08 -9.65
C ASP A 85 4.71 -16.25 -8.42
N THR A 86 4.08 -16.86 -7.42
CA THR A 86 3.69 -16.14 -6.19
C THR A 86 4.85 -15.76 -5.27
N GLU A 87 6.07 -16.20 -5.57
CA GLU A 87 7.28 -15.84 -4.82
C GLU A 87 8.04 -14.64 -5.44
N ALA A 88 7.57 -14.14 -6.60
CA ALA A 88 8.14 -13.00 -7.30
C ALA A 88 7.28 -11.72 -7.21
N TYR A 89 7.91 -10.57 -7.44
CA TYR A 89 7.22 -9.30 -7.66
C TYR A 89 6.77 -9.15 -9.12
N HIS A 90 5.53 -8.67 -9.31
CA HIS A 90 4.89 -8.50 -10.62
C HIS A 90 4.53 -7.06 -10.90
N SER A 91 4.71 -6.62 -12.14
CA SER A 91 4.30 -5.27 -12.56
C SER A 91 2.77 -5.13 -12.54
N PHE A 92 2.29 -3.88 -12.59
CA PHE A 92 0.85 -3.60 -12.65
C PHE A 92 0.16 -4.35 -13.80
N ASP A 93 0.77 -4.36 -14.99
CA ASP A 93 0.17 -4.98 -16.18
C ASP A 93 0.10 -6.51 -16.05
N GLU A 94 1.13 -7.13 -15.47
CA GLU A 94 1.13 -8.57 -15.16
C GLU A 94 0.04 -8.93 -14.16
N ILE A 95 -0.17 -8.10 -13.14
CA ILE A 95 -1.23 -8.30 -12.15
C ILE A 95 -2.61 -8.17 -12.80
N GLU A 96 -2.86 -7.18 -13.65
CA GLU A 96 -4.14 -7.06 -14.37
C GLU A 96 -4.37 -8.26 -15.30
N CYS A 97 -3.33 -8.74 -15.99
CA CYS A 97 -3.38 -9.97 -16.78
C CYS A 97 -3.69 -11.20 -15.92
N TYR A 98 -3.07 -11.30 -14.74
CA TYR A 98 -3.32 -12.38 -13.78
C TYR A 98 -4.75 -12.37 -13.26
N LEU A 99 -5.28 -11.21 -12.85
CA LEU A 99 -6.67 -11.07 -12.42
C LEU A 99 -7.64 -11.52 -13.52
N ALA A 100 -7.38 -11.13 -14.77
CA ALA A 100 -8.17 -11.57 -15.92
C ALA A 100 -8.10 -13.09 -16.13
N ALA A 101 -6.92 -13.69 -15.99
CA ALA A 101 -6.73 -15.14 -16.09
C ALA A 101 -7.49 -15.89 -14.99
N VAL A 102 -7.39 -15.43 -13.73
CA VAL A 102 -8.15 -15.98 -12.58
C VAL A 102 -9.64 -15.90 -12.83
N ASN A 103 -10.14 -14.74 -13.27
CA ASN A 103 -11.56 -14.54 -13.53
C ASN A 103 -12.09 -15.41 -14.68
N SER A 104 -11.27 -15.64 -15.71
CA SER A 104 -11.60 -16.53 -16.82
C SER A 104 -11.68 -17.99 -16.36
N LYS A 105 -10.65 -18.46 -15.65
CA LYS A 105 -10.53 -19.86 -15.19
C LYS A 105 -11.55 -20.21 -14.11
N TYR A 106 -11.82 -19.30 -13.17
CA TYR A 106 -12.67 -19.50 -12.00
C TYR A 106 -13.99 -18.73 -12.05
N SER A 107 -14.52 -18.46 -13.25
CA SER A 107 -15.68 -17.59 -13.49
C SER A 107 -16.97 -17.92 -12.71
N ALA A 108 -17.13 -19.14 -12.20
CA ALA A 108 -18.26 -19.51 -11.34
C ALA A 108 -18.12 -18.98 -9.90
N SER A 109 -16.90 -18.70 -9.46
CA SER A 109 -16.55 -18.31 -8.08
C SER A 109 -15.86 -16.95 -7.99
N THR A 110 -15.54 -16.31 -9.13
CA THR A 110 -14.83 -15.04 -9.17
C THR A 110 -15.53 -14.01 -10.06
N GLN A 111 -15.35 -12.73 -9.72
CA GLN A 111 -15.86 -11.61 -10.50
C GLN A 111 -14.91 -10.42 -10.41
N ILE A 112 -14.46 -9.92 -11.56
CA ILE A 112 -13.76 -8.63 -11.68
C ILE A 112 -14.76 -7.47 -11.57
N ILE A 113 -14.39 -6.48 -10.75
CA ILE A 113 -15.14 -5.23 -10.56
C ILE A 113 -14.16 -4.08 -10.73
N HIS A 114 -14.42 -3.23 -11.73
CA HIS A 114 -13.70 -1.97 -11.87
C HIS A 114 -14.45 -0.87 -11.12
N ILE A 115 -13.88 -0.39 -10.02
CA ILE A 115 -14.53 0.61 -9.14
C ILE A 115 -14.32 2.05 -9.64
N GLY A 116 -13.40 2.24 -10.58
CA GLY A 116 -13.07 3.55 -11.14
C GLY A 116 -11.74 3.53 -11.86
N LYS A 117 -11.14 4.70 -11.99
CA LYS A 117 -9.82 4.88 -12.60
C LYS A 117 -8.93 5.77 -11.75
N SER A 118 -7.63 5.50 -11.76
CA SER A 118 -6.60 6.33 -11.14
C SER A 118 -6.47 7.71 -11.79
N PHE A 119 -5.60 8.55 -11.24
CA PHE A 119 -5.29 9.86 -11.82
C PHE A 119 -4.82 9.76 -13.28
N GLU A 120 -3.86 8.87 -13.56
CA GLU A 120 -3.30 8.57 -14.88
C GLU A 120 -4.14 7.57 -15.71
N LYS A 121 -5.39 7.31 -15.30
CA LYS A 121 -6.42 6.55 -16.05
C LYS A 121 -6.23 5.03 -16.12
N ARG A 122 -5.46 4.45 -15.20
CA ARG A 122 -5.42 2.99 -14.99
C ARG A 122 -6.67 2.53 -14.26
N ASN A 123 -7.10 1.29 -14.50
CA ASN A 123 -8.28 0.74 -13.82
C ASN A 123 -7.97 0.53 -12.32
N LEU A 124 -8.98 0.75 -11.49
CA LEU A 124 -8.98 0.35 -10.10
C LEU A 124 -9.76 -0.97 -10.01
N THR A 125 -9.02 -2.07 -9.97
CA THR A 125 -9.56 -3.41 -10.15
C THR A 125 -9.66 -4.15 -8.82
N VAL A 126 -10.87 -4.59 -8.49
CA VAL A 126 -11.18 -5.47 -7.36
C VAL A 126 -11.58 -6.83 -7.92
N ILE A 127 -11.07 -7.90 -7.34
CA ILE A 127 -11.58 -9.26 -7.60
C ILE A 127 -12.42 -9.72 -6.41
N LYS A 128 -13.65 -10.10 -6.68
CA LYS A 128 -14.53 -10.79 -5.72
C LYS A 128 -14.30 -12.30 -5.86
N ILE A 129 -14.17 -13.00 -4.75
CA ILE A 129 -13.98 -14.46 -4.67
C ILE A 129 -14.99 -15.03 -3.66
N GLY A 130 -15.73 -16.08 -4.04
CA GLY A 130 -16.75 -16.71 -3.20
C GLY A 130 -17.18 -18.09 -3.72
N ASP A 131 -18.32 -18.59 -3.27
CA ASP A 131 -18.87 -19.88 -3.73
C ASP A 131 -19.78 -19.77 -4.98
N GLY A 132 -19.90 -18.57 -5.55
CA GLY A 132 -20.77 -18.27 -6.70
C GLY A 132 -22.20 -17.84 -6.34
N ASN A 133 -22.58 -17.91 -5.06
CA ASN A 133 -23.86 -17.38 -4.58
C ASN A 133 -23.65 -16.02 -3.91
N SER A 134 -24.62 -15.11 -4.04
CA SER A 134 -24.57 -13.85 -3.29
C SER A 134 -24.65 -14.12 -1.78
N LYS A 135 -23.66 -13.62 -1.02
CA LYS A 135 -23.61 -13.74 0.44
C LYS A 135 -24.03 -12.45 1.13
N ALA A 136 -24.56 -12.60 2.34
CA ALA A 136 -24.90 -11.46 3.21
C ALA A 136 -23.67 -10.83 3.90
N MET A 137 -22.52 -11.50 3.85
CA MET A 137 -21.29 -11.06 4.51
C MET A 137 -20.14 -11.07 3.52
N ALA A 138 -19.26 -10.08 3.66
CA ALA A 138 -18.01 -10.01 2.92
C ALA A 138 -16.87 -9.44 3.77
N ALA A 139 -15.65 -9.76 3.38
CA ALA A 139 -14.44 -9.07 3.83
C ALA A 139 -13.79 -8.35 2.64
N PHE A 140 -13.13 -7.22 2.90
CA PHE A 140 -12.39 -6.47 1.90
C PHE A 140 -10.92 -6.38 2.31
N LEU A 141 -10.01 -6.69 1.39
CA LEU A 141 -8.57 -6.59 1.57
C LEU A 141 -7.98 -5.74 0.45
N ASN A 142 -7.08 -4.83 0.79
CA ASN A 142 -6.27 -4.14 -0.22
C ASN A 142 -4.78 -4.16 0.12
N GLY A 143 -3.98 -4.11 -0.94
CA GLY A 143 -2.55 -3.86 -0.92
C GLY A 143 -2.19 -2.66 -1.78
N GLY A 144 -0.92 -2.28 -1.76
CA GLY A 144 -0.38 -1.30 -2.71
C GLY A 144 -0.98 0.09 -2.61
N ILE A 145 -1.46 0.52 -1.43
CA ILE A 145 -1.88 1.92 -1.21
C ILE A 145 -0.67 2.87 -1.27
N HIS A 146 0.50 2.41 -0.84
CA HIS A 146 1.78 3.07 -1.06
C HIS A 146 2.60 2.34 -2.13
N GLY A 147 3.06 3.08 -3.14
CA GLY A 147 3.71 2.48 -4.32
C GLY A 147 4.92 1.60 -4.01
N ARG A 148 5.77 2.01 -3.06
CA ARG A 148 7.03 1.32 -2.71
C ARG A 148 6.86 0.01 -1.93
N GLU A 149 5.68 -0.26 -1.39
CA GLU A 149 5.43 -1.38 -0.49
C GLU A 149 5.08 -2.67 -1.27
N TRP A 150 5.98 -3.09 -2.16
CA TRP A 150 5.76 -4.19 -3.12
C TRP A 150 5.31 -5.51 -2.48
N LEU A 151 5.78 -5.81 -1.26
CA LEU A 151 5.38 -7.00 -0.51
C LEU A 151 3.86 -7.07 -0.28
N THR A 152 3.20 -5.92 -0.10
CA THR A 152 1.74 -5.88 0.10
C THR A 152 0.99 -6.34 -1.14
N VAL A 153 1.46 -5.93 -2.32
CA VAL A 153 0.91 -6.32 -3.62
C VAL A 153 1.16 -7.82 -3.86
N ALA A 154 2.39 -8.29 -3.66
CA ALA A 154 2.72 -9.72 -3.78
C ALA A 154 1.89 -10.58 -2.83
N THR A 155 1.70 -10.14 -1.58
CA THR A 155 0.87 -10.84 -0.59
C THR A 155 -0.59 -10.93 -1.03
N THR A 156 -1.16 -9.84 -1.57
CA THR A 156 -2.54 -9.89 -2.09
C THR A 156 -2.68 -10.80 -3.32
N VAL A 157 -1.68 -10.87 -4.20
CA VAL A 157 -1.65 -11.82 -5.31
C VAL A 157 -1.58 -13.26 -4.80
N TYR A 158 -0.74 -13.54 -3.80
CA TYR A 158 -0.68 -14.83 -3.13
C TYR A 158 -2.02 -15.22 -2.50
N ILE A 159 -2.70 -14.30 -1.81
CA ILE A 159 -4.04 -14.53 -1.24
C ILE A 159 -5.05 -14.90 -2.33
N ILE A 160 -5.04 -14.21 -3.48
CA ILE A 160 -5.93 -14.53 -4.61
C ILE A 160 -5.63 -15.92 -5.15
N ASN A 161 -4.35 -16.29 -5.28
CA ASN A 161 -3.95 -17.63 -5.71
C ASN A 161 -4.46 -18.69 -4.73
N GLU A 162 -4.24 -18.52 -3.43
CA GLU A 162 -4.69 -19.47 -2.40
C GLU A 162 -6.22 -19.61 -2.36
N LEU A 163 -6.96 -18.51 -2.45
CA LEU A 163 -8.42 -18.53 -2.42
C LEU A 163 -9.05 -19.10 -3.69
N THR A 164 -8.29 -19.25 -4.79
CA THR A 164 -8.80 -19.79 -6.06
C THR A 164 -8.24 -21.18 -6.37
N GLU A 165 -6.91 -21.33 -6.49
CA GLU A 165 -6.25 -22.62 -6.77
C GLU A 165 -6.40 -23.61 -5.59
N ASN A 166 -6.38 -23.10 -4.35
CA ASN A 166 -6.48 -23.90 -3.12
C ASN A 166 -7.81 -23.68 -2.36
N ALA A 167 -8.87 -23.27 -3.07
CA ALA A 167 -10.16 -22.87 -2.50
C ALA A 167 -10.77 -23.90 -1.52
N ASP A 168 -10.54 -25.20 -1.73
CA ASP A 168 -11.03 -26.27 -0.86
C ASP A 168 -10.52 -26.18 0.58
N ARG A 169 -9.30 -25.64 0.79
CA ARG A 169 -8.74 -25.37 2.13
C ARG A 169 -9.50 -24.25 2.84
N TYR A 170 -10.11 -23.36 2.07
CA TYR A 170 -10.73 -22.12 2.54
C TYR A 170 -12.27 -22.15 2.50
N ARG A 171 -12.89 -23.30 2.20
CA ARG A 171 -14.37 -23.45 2.16
C ARG A 171 -15.07 -23.02 3.45
N HIS A 172 -14.42 -23.25 4.60
CA HIS A 172 -14.94 -22.81 5.89
C HIS A 172 -15.15 -21.28 6.00
N ILE A 173 -14.49 -20.49 5.14
CA ILE A 173 -14.67 -19.04 4.95
C ILE A 173 -15.56 -18.78 3.72
N LEU A 174 -15.18 -19.31 2.54
CA LEU A 174 -15.81 -19.00 1.25
C LEU A 174 -17.28 -19.44 1.16
N ASP A 175 -17.70 -20.45 1.92
CA ASP A 175 -19.10 -20.88 1.96
C ASP A 175 -19.98 -19.89 2.76
N LYS A 176 -19.37 -19.04 3.59
CA LYS A 176 -20.06 -18.12 4.52
C LYS A 176 -19.99 -16.66 4.09
N MET A 177 -18.93 -16.26 3.39
CA MET A 177 -18.73 -14.87 2.98
C MET A 177 -17.97 -14.74 1.67
N ASP A 178 -18.20 -13.63 0.98
CA ASP A 178 -17.40 -13.22 -0.16
C ASP A 178 -16.12 -12.51 0.30
N ILE A 179 -15.02 -12.67 -0.45
CA ILE A 179 -13.76 -11.99 -0.21
C ILE A 179 -13.47 -11.06 -1.40
N TYR A 180 -13.43 -9.76 -1.14
CA TYR A 180 -12.98 -8.76 -2.10
C TYR A 180 -11.50 -8.50 -1.89
N VAL A 181 -10.70 -8.59 -2.94
CA VAL A 181 -9.27 -8.28 -2.91
C VAL A 181 -8.96 -7.22 -3.96
N MET A 182 -8.26 -6.16 -3.55
CA MET A 182 -7.72 -5.13 -4.43
C MET A 182 -6.19 -5.11 -4.32
N PRO A 183 -5.47 -5.76 -5.24
CA PRO A 183 -4.02 -5.90 -5.09
C PRO A 183 -3.25 -4.58 -5.16
N VAL A 184 -3.72 -3.65 -5.98
CA VAL A 184 -3.02 -2.38 -6.25
C VAL A 184 -3.99 -1.21 -6.14
N LEU A 185 -4.10 -0.62 -4.94
CA LEU A 185 -4.91 0.58 -4.73
C LEU A 185 -4.32 1.84 -5.38
N ASN A 186 -2.99 1.94 -5.46
CA ASN A 186 -2.26 3.05 -6.08
C ASN A 186 -1.53 2.59 -7.36
N PRO A 187 -2.25 2.33 -8.47
CA PRO A 187 -1.62 1.78 -9.66
C PRO A 187 -0.60 2.73 -10.30
N ASP A 188 -0.83 4.05 -10.24
CA ASP A 188 0.09 5.02 -10.81
C ASP A 188 1.39 5.13 -10.00
N GLY A 189 1.27 5.21 -8.68
CA GLY A 189 2.42 5.19 -7.78
C GLY A 189 3.18 3.87 -7.88
N TYR A 190 2.49 2.74 -7.92
CA TYR A 190 3.10 1.42 -8.12
C TYR A 190 3.84 1.37 -9.46
N SER A 191 3.22 1.66 -10.61
CA SER A 191 3.90 1.68 -11.90
C SER A 191 5.12 2.63 -11.95
N TYR A 192 5.06 3.76 -11.25
CA TYR A 192 6.18 4.69 -11.16
C TYR A 192 7.39 4.09 -10.41
N THR A 193 7.17 3.21 -9.43
CA THR A 193 8.26 2.48 -8.75
C THR A 193 8.97 1.46 -9.63
N TRP A 194 8.29 0.93 -10.65
CA TRP A 194 8.86 -0.03 -11.58
C TRP A 194 9.76 0.61 -12.64
N THR A 195 9.50 1.88 -12.97
CA THR A 195 10.08 2.56 -14.14
C THR A 195 10.95 3.74 -13.80
N THR A 196 10.71 4.42 -12.68
CA THR A 196 11.33 5.73 -12.41
C THR A 196 11.93 5.86 -11.02
N ASN A 197 11.15 5.62 -9.95
CA ASN A 197 11.63 5.79 -8.58
C ASN A 197 11.08 4.70 -7.67
N ARG A 198 11.91 3.69 -7.39
CA ARG A 198 11.57 2.53 -6.56
C ARG A 198 11.10 2.88 -5.14
N MET A 199 11.51 4.04 -4.62
CA MET A 199 11.13 4.54 -3.28
C MET A 199 9.87 5.41 -3.29
N TRP A 200 9.17 5.54 -4.42
CA TRP A 200 7.96 6.37 -4.51
C TRP A 200 6.79 5.82 -3.69
N ARG A 201 6.23 6.67 -2.81
CA ARG A 201 5.15 6.30 -1.88
C ARG A 201 3.76 6.76 -2.35
N LYS A 202 3.65 7.99 -2.84
CA LYS A 202 2.39 8.73 -3.02
C LYS A 202 1.63 8.34 -4.30
N THR A 203 0.47 8.95 -4.55
CA THR A 203 -0.15 8.96 -5.89
C THR A 203 0.74 9.68 -6.92
N ARG A 204 0.26 9.81 -8.16
CA ARG A 204 0.89 10.62 -9.22
C ARG A 204 0.08 11.86 -9.61
N SER A 205 -0.84 12.30 -8.76
CA SER A 205 -1.63 13.52 -9.02
C SER A 205 -0.79 14.79 -8.99
N GLY A 206 -1.25 15.83 -9.67
CA GLY A 206 -0.62 17.15 -9.66
C GLY A 206 -0.14 17.63 -11.04
N PRO A 207 0.81 18.58 -11.08
CA PRO A 207 1.60 19.07 -9.95
C PRO A 207 0.78 19.92 -8.97
N HIS A 208 1.14 19.84 -7.68
CA HIS A 208 0.66 20.65 -6.56
C HIS A 208 1.82 21.52 -6.06
N ASN A 209 1.86 22.81 -6.43
CA ASN A 209 2.98 23.73 -6.14
C ASN A 209 4.36 23.17 -6.55
N GLY A 210 4.44 22.52 -7.72
CA GLY A 210 5.69 21.95 -8.25
C GLY A 210 6.01 20.53 -7.78
N CYS A 211 5.26 19.98 -6.81
CA CYS A 211 5.45 18.62 -6.30
C CYS A 211 4.29 17.70 -6.70
N TYR A 212 4.56 16.40 -6.84
CA TYR A 212 3.55 15.42 -7.27
C TYR A 212 3.12 14.51 -6.13
N GLY A 213 1.88 14.05 -6.22
CA GLY A 213 1.32 12.99 -5.40
C GLY A 213 0.85 13.41 -4.03
N VAL A 214 -0.17 12.69 -3.55
CA VAL A 214 -0.77 12.74 -2.23
C VAL A 214 -0.54 11.40 -1.53
N ASP A 215 -0.34 11.41 -0.21
CA ASP A 215 -0.38 10.18 0.60
C ASP A 215 -1.83 9.71 0.72
N LEU A 216 -2.18 8.62 0.02
CA LEU A 216 -3.53 8.07 0.03
C LEU A 216 -4.01 7.70 1.43
N ASN A 217 -3.10 7.24 2.31
CA ASN A 217 -3.44 6.91 3.69
C ASN A 217 -3.49 8.15 4.61
N ARG A 218 -3.50 9.36 4.03
CA ARG A 218 -3.84 10.63 4.70
C ARG A 218 -4.99 11.37 4.02
N ASN A 219 -5.56 10.82 2.94
CA ASN A 219 -6.55 11.49 2.11
C ASN A 219 -8.01 11.10 2.44
N TRP A 220 -8.25 10.29 3.46
CA TRP A 220 -9.60 9.84 3.86
C TRP A 220 -10.38 10.93 4.61
N ASP A 221 -11.71 10.98 4.42
CA ASP A 221 -12.61 11.88 5.18
C ASP A 221 -12.92 11.35 6.60
N PHE A 222 -11.87 11.07 7.35
CA PHE A 222 -11.98 10.72 8.76
C PHE A 222 -10.92 11.48 9.54
N LYS A 223 -11.34 12.56 10.21
CA LYS A 223 -10.44 13.45 10.96
C LYS A 223 -9.28 13.94 10.07
N TRP A 224 -9.61 14.31 8.83
CA TRP A 224 -8.65 14.77 7.84
C TRP A 224 -7.82 15.95 8.37
N LEU A 225 -6.51 15.91 8.15
CA LEU A 225 -5.52 16.85 8.70
C LEU A 225 -5.45 16.96 10.25
N ALA A 226 -6.07 16.06 11.02
CA ALA A 226 -6.05 16.16 12.47
C ALA A 226 -4.70 15.80 13.10
N SER A 227 -3.99 14.80 12.57
CA SER A 227 -2.70 14.34 13.10
C SER A 227 -1.95 13.47 12.09
N GLY A 228 -0.61 13.49 12.14
CA GLY A 228 0.24 12.58 11.36
C GLY A 228 0.29 12.85 9.85
N SER A 229 -0.19 14.01 9.41
CA SER A 229 -0.29 14.44 8.00
C SER A 229 0.31 15.82 7.79
N SER A 230 0.63 16.16 6.55
CA SER A 230 1.12 17.50 6.17
C SER A 230 0.19 18.16 5.15
N SER A 231 0.11 19.50 5.19
CA SER A 231 -0.50 20.32 4.14
C SER A 231 0.52 20.82 3.11
N PHE A 232 1.81 20.53 3.30
CA PHE A 232 2.89 20.90 2.38
C PHE A 232 2.99 19.86 1.27
N SER A 233 2.81 20.27 0.01
CA SER A 233 2.63 19.36 -1.13
C SER A 233 3.83 18.46 -1.45
N CYS A 234 5.03 18.88 -1.06
CA CYS A 234 6.25 18.08 -1.27
C CYS A 234 6.46 17.03 -0.18
N SER A 235 5.80 17.15 0.98
CA SER A 235 5.94 16.14 2.05
C SER A 235 5.48 14.76 1.60
N PHE A 236 6.14 13.73 2.13
CA PHE A 236 5.76 12.33 1.92
C PHE A 236 4.40 11.97 2.52
N VAL A 237 3.94 12.74 3.52
CA VAL A 237 2.64 12.59 4.19
C VAL A 237 1.66 13.71 3.81
N TYR A 238 1.83 14.34 2.64
CA TYR A 238 0.90 15.35 2.13
C TYR A 238 -0.52 14.77 2.00
N ALA A 239 -1.50 15.36 2.69
CA ALA A 239 -2.87 14.84 2.76
C ALA A 239 -3.75 15.20 1.56
N GLY A 240 -3.24 16.00 0.61
CA GLY A 240 -4.00 16.52 -0.51
C GLY A 240 -4.64 17.90 -0.24
N PRO A 241 -5.31 18.49 -1.24
CA PRO A 241 -6.02 19.76 -1.10
C PRO A 241 -7.34 19.65 -0.33
N SER A 242 -7.94 18.45 -0.27
CA SER A 242 -9.17 18.13 0.47
C SER A 242 -9.22 16.62 0.76
N ALA A 243 -10.05 16.20 1.71
CA ALA A 243 -10.41 14.79 1.84
C ALA A 243 -11.01 14.25 0.53
N PHE A 244 -10.69 13.01 0.18
CA PHE A 244 -11.05 12.33 -1.08
C PHE A 244 -10.74 13.14 -2.36
N SER A 245 -9.68 13.94 -2.33
CA SER A 245 -9.17 14.63 -3.53
C SER A 245 -8.69 13.63 -4.58
N GLU A 246 -8.09 12.53 -4.14
CA GLU A 246 -7.52 11.51 -5.02
C GLU A 246 -8.63 10.59 -5.54
N PRO A 247 -8.66 10.30 -6.86
CA PRO A 247 -9.67 9.39 -7.40
C PRO A 247 -9.58 7.99 -6.77
N GLU A 248 -8.38 7.51 -6.44
CA GLU A 248 -8.15 6.19 -5.83
C GLU A 248 -8.86 6.05 -4.47
N SER A 249 -8.64 7.01 -3.56
CA SER A 249 -9.30 7.01 -2.25
C SER A 249 -10.81 7.23 -2.37
N ARG A 250 -11.24 8.10 -3.27
CA ARG A 250 -12.66 8.40 -3.51
C ARG A 250 -13.43 7.18 -4.02
N TYR A 251 -12.94 6.53 -5.07
CA TYR A 251 -13.61 5.35 -5.65
C TYR A 251 -13.65 4.17 -4.67
N LEU A 252 -12.60 3.97 -3.88
CA LEU A 252 -12.64 2.95 -2.83
C LEU A 252 -13.67 3.29 -1.75
N ALA A 253 -13.74 4.55 -1.30
CA ALA A 253 -14.73 4.97 -0.31
C ALA A 253 -16.17 4.82 -0.82
N GLU A 254 -16.43 5.17 -2.09
CA GLU A 254 -17.72 4.96 -2.75
C GLU A 254 -18.08 3.47 -2.82
N PHE A 255 -17.14 2.61 -3.22
CA PHE A 255 -17.36 1.16 -3.25
C PHE A 255 -17.67 0.58 -1.87
N LEU A 256 -16.89 0.94 -0.85
CA LEU A 256 -17.11 0.47 0.53
C LEU A 256 -18.45 0.97 1.08
N SER A 257 -18.82 2.22 0.80
CA SER A 257 -20.08 2.80 1.23
C SER A 257 -21.29 2.13 0.57
N ALA A 258 -21.19 1.81 -0.72
CA ALA A 258 -22.22 1.10 -1.46
C ALA A 258 -22.42 -0.35 -0.99
N ASN A 259 -21.42 -0.92 -0.31
CA ASN A 259 -21.42 -2.30 0.20
C ASN A 259 -21.38 -2.36 1.74
N ASN A 260 -21.73 -1.28 2.44
CA ASN A 260 -21.61 -1.19 3.90
C ASN A 260 -22.51 -2.19 4.67
N GLU A 261 -23.59 -2.68 4.05
CA GLU A 261 -24.47 -3.67 4.65
C GLU A 261 -23.88 -5.09 4.59
N THR A 262 -22.94 -5.36 3.68
CA THR A 262 -22.36 -6.69 3.45
C THR A 262 -20.92 -6.78 3.95
N ILE A 263 -20.09 -5.75 3.73
CA ILE A 263 -18.69 -5.75 4.18
C ILE A 263 -18.62 -5.61 5.70
N ARG A 264 -18.18 -6.68 6.37
CA ARG A 264 -18.08 -6.75 7.84
C ARG A 264 -16.64 -6.65 8.36
N ALA A 265 -15.65 -6.80 7.49
CA ALA A 265 -14.23 -6.67 7.83
C ALA A 265 -13.48 -5.95 6.70
N TYR A 266 -12.52 -5.11 7.08
CA TYR A 266 -11.65 -4.37 6.17
C TYR A 266 -10.20 -4.50 6.63
N PHE A 267 -9.33 -4.92 5.72
CA PHE A 267 -7.89 -5.09 5.97
C PHE A 267 -7.10 -4.27 4.95
N ASP A 268 -6.38 -3.28 5.45
CA ASP A 268 -5.45 -2.47 4.67
C ASP A 268 -4.02 -2.95 4.98
N ILE A 269 -3.37 -3.57 4.00
CA ILE A 269 -2.09 -4.26 4.18
C ILE A 269 -0.95 -3.30 3.80
N HIS A 270 -0.05 -3.04 4.75
CA HIS A 270 1.12 -2.17 4.60
C HIS A 270 2.42 -2.94 4.88
N ALA A 271 3.53 -2.41 4.39
CA ALA A 271 4.87 -2.88 4.74
C ALA A 271 5.85 -1.71 4.92
N TYR A 272 6.80 -1.76 5.85
CA TYR A 272 7.13 -2.82 6.80
C TYR A 272 6.76 -2.40 8.24
N GLY A 273 7.02 -3.29 9.21
CA GLY A 273 6.93 -2.95 10.64
C GLY A 273 6.39 -4.07 11.53
N GLU A 274 5.87 -5.15 10.94
CA GLU A 274 5.35 -6.32 11.68
C GLU A 274 4.28 -5.94 12.73
N PHE A 275 3.40 -5.02 12.34
CA PHE A 275 2.31 -4.55 13.20
C PHE A 275 0.96 -5.10 12.72
N MET A 276 0.14 -5.53 13.66
CA MET A 276 -1.31 -5.64 13.48
C MET A 276 -1.96 -4.48 14.23
N MET A 277 -2.65 -3.62 13.50
CA MET A 277 -3.22 -2.38 14.04
C MET A 277 -4.72 -2.36 13.82
N PHE A 278 -5.42 -1.66 14.73
CA PHE A 278 -6.84 -1.37 14.63
C PHE A 278 -7.06 0.09 15.00
N PRO A 279 -8.24 0.68 14.69
CA PRO A 279 -8.51 2.08 14.99
C PRO A 279 -8.32 2.43 16.48
N TYR A 280 -7.98 3.67 16.83
CA TYR A 280 -7.81 4.83 15.96
C TYR A 280 -6.34 5.25 15.83
N GLY A 281 -6.00 5.85 14.69
CA GLY A 281 -4.67 6.46 14.45
C GLY A 281 -4.61 7.98 14.65
N TYR A 282 -5.74 8.69 14.62
CA TYR A 282 -5.75 10.16 14.63
C TYR A 282 -5.53 10.78 16.02
N ALA A 283 -5.85 10.05 17.09
CA ALA A 283 -5.77 10.51 18.48
C ALA A 283 -5.60 9.30 19.42
N PRO A 284 -5.05 9.49 20.63
CA PRO A 284 -4.90 8.43 21.64
C PRO A 284 -6.24 8.10 22.32
N VAL A 285 -7.20 7.65 21.53
CA VAL A 285 -8.55 7.24 21.96
C VAL A 285 -8.82 5.82 21.51
N LEU A 286 -9.45 5.03 22.39
CA LEU A 286 -9.80 3.65 22.09
C LEU A 286 -11.14 3.58 21.35
N PRO A 287 -11.32 2.63 20.41
CA PRO A 287 -12.60 2.39 19.77
C PRO A 287 -13.58 1.72 20.75
N GLU A 288 -14.87 1.94 20.55
CA GLU A 288 -15.92 1.39 21.43
C GLU A 288 -15.85 -0.15 21.54
N ASN A 289 -15.45 -0.81 20.46
CA ASN A 289 -15.27 -2.26 20.38
C ASN A 289 -13.83 -2.73 20.69
N TYR A 290 -13.01 -1.93 21.37
CA TYR A 290 -11.61 -2.26 21.71
C TYR A 290 -11.43 -3.67 22.28
N ILE A 291 -12.27 -4.06 23.24
CA ILE A 291 -12.20 -5.37 23.90
C ILE A 291 -12.39 -6.54 22.92
N LEU A 292 -13.13 -6.34 21.82
CA LEU A 292 -13.32 -7.35 20.79
C LEU A 292 -12.12 -7.43 19.83
N LEU A 293 -11.43 -6.32 19.61
CA LEU A 293 -10.30 -6.22 18.68
C LEU A 293 -8.98 -6.79 19.26
N VAL A 294 -8.88 -6.91 20.58
CA VAL A 294 -7.67 -7.41 21.28
C VAL A 294 -7.78 -8.85 21.78
N ARG A 295 -8.87 -9.55 21.43
CA ARG A 295 -9.07 -10.97 21.75
C ARG A 295 -8.53 -11.84 20.64
#